data_AF-A0A9D5JZL1-F1
#
_entry.id   AF-A0A9D5JZL1-F1
#
_cell.length_a   1.000
_cell.length_b   1.000
_cell.length_c   1.000
_cell.angle_alpha   90.00
_cell.angle_beta   90.00
_cell.angle_gamma   90.00
#
_symmetry.space_group_name_H-M   'P 1'
#
loop_
_entity.id
_entity.type
_entity.pdbx_description
1 polymer ?
#
loop_
_entity_poly.entity_id
_entity_poly.type
_entity_poly.pdbx_seq_one_letter_code
_entity_poly.pdbx_strand_id
1 'polypeptide(L)'
;MSELLLLIALFLAGVGFFRLFACASLPVFTAAAAFPLGLIIWVGCYLFIYFLPLPPADPLPFNVTLTWQCFVLCALLLGGSSLYRARLTRRELIVYSLAVAMLALVERMMAHVPVKLALNPDSYTFLDITKPIGYSWKLLRAIFMTCLQATGLLVHYDLMQTLVIQCTAVSVSVLIGYVVFEEIRQSVPSASAREKCWIVGMSCLPILVLFCSPMGLLMLLYVNHHLLAATFIFLFAASWWLVRQTHNPLLLYPGILALMAFTLTRIEGLLFASALLPIFLSDPAIPAHHQRNASMLVLGGLLPWQLYVMWSLGDGRRVVTADQQLIIGAFFIAVMLSFQLNRWKLGRRMIRTLPWLLPLAGFGGFVVFTWLKPEHMLTTLYHVSMNLLIDRHGGWGTVWYWLIMATPVLLGVKRSPRARRCDRLGAASLTLVLLGLNLIFFRGATRLGMFDSANRMIVHVLPLLLVWVVIQMGHLGVSSPHAKAIAGAPE
;
A
#
# COMPACT_ATOMS: atom_id res chain seq x y z
N MET A 1 14.18 -3.99 -25.72
CA MET A 1 12.73 -3.83 -25.48
C MET A 1 12.47 -2.39 -25.08
N SER A 2 11.40 -1.72 -25.54
CA SER A 2 11.10 -0.36 -25.06
C SER A 2 10.51 -0.41 -23.65
N GLU A 3 10.83 0.60 -22.83
CA GLU A 3 10.31 0.75 -21.45
C GLU A 3 8.78 0.77 -21.44
N LEU A 4 8.19 1.46 -22.41
CA LEU A 4 6.76 1.52 -22.60
C LEU A 4 6.13 0.12 -22.81
N LEU A 5 6.77 -0.76 -23.58
CA LEU A 5 6.25 -2.11 -23.81
C LEU A 5 6.22 -2.93 -22.51
N LEU A 6 7.25 -2.77 -21.67
CA LEU A 6 7.29 -3.41 -20.35
C LEU A 6 6.20 -2.86 -19.43
N LEU A 7 6.02 -1.53 -19.37
CA LEU A 7 4.97 -0.90 -18.58
C LEU A 7 3.56 -1.35 -19.03
N ILE A 8 3.33 -1.43 -20.34
CA ILE A 8 2.08 -1.93 -20.90
C ILE A 8 1.88 -3.41 -20.55
N ALA A 9 2.91 -4.24 -20.63
CA ALA A 9 2.81 -5.65 -20.27
C ALA A 9 2.48 -5.85 -18.78
N LEU A 10 3.13 -5.10 -17.89
CA LEU A 10 2.81 -5.06 -16.46
C LEU A 10 1.35 -4.65 -16.23
N PHE A 11 0.92 -3.55 -16.85
CA PHE A 11 -0.44 -3.07 -16.77
C PHE A 11 -1.45 -4.12 -17.26
N LEU A 12 -1.25 -4.71 -18.44
CA LEU A 12 -2.16 -5.71 -19.01
C LEU A 12 -2.23 -6.99 -18.16
N ALA A 13 -1.11 -7.45 -17.61
CA ALA A 13 -1.09 -8.60 -16.69
C ALA A 13 -1.96 -8.32 -15.45
N GLY A 14 -1.83 -7.12 -14.87
CA GLY A 14 -2.65 -6.72 -13.72
C GLY A 14 -4.13 -6.53 -14.04
N VAL A 15 -4.46 -5.95 -15.20
CA VAL A 15 -5.86 -5.87 -15.69
C VAL A 15 -6.44 -7.27 -15.84
N GLY A 16 -5.73 -8.17 -16.54
CA GLY A 16 -6.15 -9.55 -16.74
C GLY A 16 -6.39 -10.26 -15.41
N PHE A 17 -5.45 -10.14 -14.47
CA PHE A 17 -5.56 -10.70 -13.14
C PHE A 17 -6.77 -10.17 -12.36
N PHE A 18 -6.94 -8.85 -12.24
CA PHE A 18 -8.02 -8.28 -11.46
C PHE A 18 -9.41 -8.57 -12.05
N ARG A 19 -9.53 -8.61 -13.39
CA ARG A 19 -10.78 -8.97 -14.09
C ARG A 19 -11.25 -10.39 -13.77
N LEU A 20 -10.36 -11.31 -13.38
CA LEU A 20 -10.75 -12.64 -12.88
C LEU A 20 -11.57 -12.57 -11.58
N PHE A 21 -11.55 -11.47 -10.85
CA PHE A 21 -12.29 -11.31 -9.58
C PHE A 21 -13.47 -10.34 -9.69
N ALA A 22 -13.30 -9.23 -10.44
CA ALA A 22 -14.27 -8.13 -10.47
C ALA A 22 -15.24 -8.11 -11.65
N CYS A 23 -14.99 -8.90 -12.69
CA CYS A 23 -15.66 -8.76 -14.00
C CYS A 23 -15.63 -7.29 -14.50
N ALA A 24 -16.51 -6.91 -15.43
CA ALA A 24 -16.50 -5.58 -16.08
C ALA A 24 -17.02 -4.40 -15.23
N SER A 25 -17.33 -4.61 -13.94
CA SER A 25 -18.11 -3.66 -13.13
C SER A 25 -17.32 -2.46 -12.61
N LEU A 26 -15.97 -2.55 -12.53
CA LEU A 26 -15.12 -1.58 -11.84
C LEU A 26 -13.92 -1.10 -12.70
N PRO A 27 -14.13 -0.57 -13.92
CA PRO A 27 -13.04 -0.30 -14.87
C PRO A 27 -11.98 0.67 -14.32
N VAL A 28 -12.38 1.72 -13.58
CA VAL A 28 -11.46 2.72 -13.03
C VAL A 28 -10.59 2.11 -11.92
N PHE A 29 -11.20 1.34 -11.01
CA PHE A 29 -10.44 0.65 -9.97
C PHE A 29 -9.48 -0.37 -10.57
N THR A 30 -9.96 -1.18 -11.54
CA THR A 30 -9.13 -2.16 -12.25
C THR A 30 -7.92 -1.48 -12.88
N ALA A 31 -8.11 -0.36 -13.59
CA ALA A 31 -7.00 0.38 -14.19
C ALA A 31 -6.01 0.92 -13.15
N ALA A 32 -6.51 1.46 -12.03
CA ALA A 32 -5.66 2.01 -10.99
C ALA A 32 -4.84 0.92 -10.25
N ALA A 33 -5.44 -0.25 -10.01
CA ALA A 33 -4.80 -1.40 -9.37
C ALA A 33 -3.95 -2.24 -10.34
N ALA A 34 -4.12 -2.10 -11.65
CA ALA A 34 -3.47 -2.95 -12.64
C ALA A 34 -1.95 -2.90 -12.56
N PHE A 35 -1.35 -1.71 -12.57
CA PHE A 35 0.11 -1.59 -12.51
C PHE A 35 0.74 -2.27 -11.27
N PRO A 36 0.32 -1.98 -10.03
CA PRO A 36 0.88 -2.65 -8.85
C PRO A 36 0.62 -4.17 -8.86
N LEU A 37 -0.54 -4.64 -9.31
CA LEU A 37 -0.81 -6.08 -9.44
C LEU A 37 0.10 -6.74 -10.50
N GLY A 38 0.37 -6.05 -11.61
CA GLY A 38 1.33 -6.45 -12.62
C GLY A 38 2.73 -6.65 -12.05
N LEU A 39 3.18 -5.72 -11.20
CA LEU A 39 4.46 -5.84 -10.49
C LEU A 39 4.50 -7.06 -9.57
N ILE A 40 3.39 -7.38 -8.90
CA ILE A 40 3.32 -8.57 -8.04
C ILE A 40 3.46 -9.84 -8.88
N ILE A 41 2.80 -9.91 -10.04
CA ILE A 41 2.90 -11.05 -10.96
C ILE A 41 4.34 -11.18 -11.47
N TRP A 42 4.97 -10.07 -11.85
CA TRP A 42 6.38 -10.04 -12.24
C TRP A 42 7.30 -10.62 -11.15
N VAL A 43 7.16 -10.13 -9.92
CA VAL A 43 7.96 -10.62 -8.78
C VAL A 43 7.68 -12.09 -8.48
N GLY A 44 6.43 -12.54 -8.61
CA GLY A 44 6.05 -13.94 -8.48
C GLY A 44 6.75 -14.83 -9.52
N CYS A 45 6.76 -14.42 -10.79
CA CYS A 45 7.49 -15.12 -11.85
C CYS A 45 9.00 -15.15 -11.58
N TYR A 46 9.57 -14.03 -11.13
CA TYR A 46 11.00 -13.97 -10.78
C TYR A 46 11.34 -14.93 -9.65
N LEU A 47 10.55 -14.92 -8.57
CA LEU A 47 10.74 -15.82 -7.43
C LEU A 47 10.60 -17.29 -7.85
N PHE A 48 9.60 -17.60 -8.68
CA PHE A 48 9.41 -18.94 -9.20
C PHE A 48 10.66 -19.43 -9.95
N ILE A 49 11.19 -18.64 -10.88
CA ILE A 49 12.42 -18.99 -11.63
C ILE A 49 13.63 -19.05 -10.69
N TYR A 50 13.75 -18.13 -9.75
CA TYR A 50 14.87 -18.07 -8.81
C TYR A 50 14.97 -19.31 -7.91
N PHE A 51 13.83 -19.90 -7.53
CA PHE A 51 13.79 -21.12 -6.71
C PHE A 51 13.88 -22.42 -7.53
N LEU A 52 13.91 -22.37 -8.86
CA LEU A 52 14.15 -23.57 -9.66
C LEU A 52 15.63 -23.98 -9.56
N PRO A 53 15.95 -25.27 -9.40
CA PRO A 53 17.32 -25.78 -9.39
C PRO A 53 17.90 -25.78 -10.81
N LEU A 54 18.17 -24.60 -11.37
CA LEU A 54 18.75 -24.42 -12.70
C LEU A 54 20.28 -24.60 -12.64
N PRO A 55 20.90 -25.17 -13.69
CA PRO A 55 22.35 -25.35 -13.76
C PRO A 55 23.09 -23.99 -13.72
N PRO A 56 24.29 -23.94 -13.12
CA PRO A 56 25.06 -22.72 -12.93
C PRO A 56 25.72 -22.26 -14.23
N ALA A 57 24.93 -21.73 -15.17
CA ALA A 57 25.43 -20.94 -16.30
C ALA A 57 25.09 -19.46 -16.08
N ASP A 58 25.96 -18.54 -16.55
CA ASP A 58 25.99 -17.11 -16.21
C ASP A 58 24.65 -16.51 -15.71
N PRO A 59 24.51 -16.32 -14.37
CA PRO A 59 23.22 -16.52 -13.71
C PRO A 59 22.25 -15.34 -13.81
N LEU A 60 22.68 -14.15 -14.26
CA LEU A 60 21.82 -12.97 -14.19
C LEU A 60 21.02 -12.73 -15.48
N PRO A 61 21.65 -12.65 -16.67
CA PRO A 61 20.92 -12.33 -17.90
C PRO A 61 19.96 -13.47 -18.29
N PHE A 62 20.42 -14.73 -18.18
CA PHE A 62 19.60 -15.90 -18.50
C PHE A 62 18.34 -16.00 -17.63
N ASN A 63 18.49 -15.87 -16.31
CA ASN A 63 17.35 -15.93 -15.38
C ASN A 63 16.36 -14.79 -15.62
N VAL A 64 16.84 -13.61 -16.00
CA VAL A 64 15.99 -12.45 -16.31
C VAL A 64 15.20 -12.65 -17.60
N THR A 65 15.82 -13.19 -18.66
CA THR A 65 15.13 -13.54 -19.90
C THR A 65 14.08 -14.63 -19.68
N LEU A 66 14.42 -15.69 -18.93
CA LEU A 66 13.49 -16.76 -18.61
C LEU A 66 12.31 -16.25 -17.75
N THR A 67 12.59 -15.38 -16.77
CA THR A 67 11.56 -14.69 -15.99
C THR A 67 10.63 -13.88 -16.89
N TRP A 68 11.18 -13.15 -17.87
CA TRP A 68 10.39 -12.41 -18.84
C TRP A 68 9.48 -13.30 -19.68
N GLN A 69 10.00 -14.41 -20.20
CA GLN A 69 9.19 -15.37 -20.95
C GLN A 69 8.07 -15.96 -20.10
N CYS A 70 8.38 -16.36 -18.86
CA CYS A 70 7.39 -16.85 -17.90
C CYS A 70 6.32 -15.79 -17.61
N PHE A 71 6.74 -14.54 -17.37
CA PHE A 71 5.83 -13.43 -17.13
C PHE A 71 4.91 -13.15 -18.32
N VAL A 72 5.44 -13.09 -19.54
CA VAL A 72 4.65 -12.88 -20.76
C VAL A 72 3.63 -14.01 -20.93
N LEU A 73 4.04 -15.26 -20.73
CA LEU A 73 3.12 -16.40 -20.78
C LEU A 73 2.01 -16.27 -19.73
N CYS A 74 2.36 -15.94 -18.47
CA CYS A 74 1.38 -15.68 -17.42
C CYS A 74 0.43 -14.54 -17.80
N ALA A 75 0.94 -13.42 -18.32
CA ALA A 75 0.14 -12.28 -18.74
C ALA A 75 -0.83 -12.64 -19.86
N LEU A 76 -0.40 -13.41 -20.85
CA LEU A 76 -1.25 -13.91 -21.94
C LEU A 76 -2.34 -14.86 -21.42
N LEU A 77 -2.00 -15.77 -20.50
CA LEU A 77 -2.97 -16.69 -19.89
C LEU A 77 -4.01 -15.94 -19.07
N LEU A 78 -3.59 -14.96 -18.26
CA LEU A 78 -4.49 -14.12 -17.47
C LEU A 78 -5.38 -13.26 -18.36
N GLY A 79 -4.80 -12.64 -19.38
CA GLY A 79 -5.52 -11.84 -20.38
C GLY A 79 -6.57 -12.69 -21.12
N GLY A 80 -6.15 -13.81 -21.70
CA GLY A 80 -7.01 -14.75 -22.40
C GLY A 80 -8.13 -15.30 -21.52
N SER A 81 -7.83 -15.73 -20.30
CA SER A 81 -8.83 -16.21 -19.33
C SER A 81 -9.83 -15.12 -18.96
N SER A 82 -9.37 -13.88 -18.79
CA SER A 82 -10.25 -12.75 -18.47
C SER A 82 -11.21 -12.41 -19.62
N LEU A 83 -10.73 -12.48 -20.87
CA LEU A 83 -11.52 -12.21 -22.07
C LEU A 83 -12.49 -13.35 -22.38
N TYR A 84 -12.08 -14.60 -22.15
CA TYR A 84 -12.93 -15.77 -22.25
C TYR A 84 -14.11 -15.66 -21.27
N ARG A 85 -13.85 -15.24 -20.02
CA ARG A 85 -14.90 -15.06 -19.01
C ARG A 85 -15.82 -13.88 -19.29
N ALA A 86 -15.28 -12.75 -19.76
CA ALA A 86 -16.07 -11.57 -20.07
C ALA A 86 -15.40 -10.71 -21.14
N ARG A 87 -16.16 -10.41 -22.21
CA ARG A 87 -15.75 -9.45 -23.25
C ARG A 87 -15.54 -8.07 -22.65
N LEU A 88 -14.64 -7.29 -23.25
CA LEU A 88 -14.40 -5.91 -22.87
C LEU A 88 -15.62 -5.05 -23.22
N THR A 89 -16.12 -4.31 -22.23
CA THR A 89 -17.12 -3.29 -22.44
C THR A 89 -16.50 -2.03 -23.07
N ARG A 90 -17.30 -1.20 -23.72
CA ARG A 90 -16.83 0.10 -24.27
C ARG A 90 -16.22 0.99 -23.18
N ARG A 91 -16.77 0.96 -21.96
CA ARG A 91 -16.27 1.72 -20.82
C ARG A 91 -14.89 1.23 -20.38
N GLU A 92 -14.68 -0.08 -20.29
CA GLU A 92 -13.36 -0.67 -20.02
C GLU A 92 -12.35 -0.26 -21.07
N LEU A 93 -12.70 -0.37 -22.36
CA LEU A 93 -11.81 0.02 -23.44
C LEU A 93 -11.36 1.48 -23.32
N ILE A 94 -12.29 2.41 -23.07
CA ILE A 94 -11.96 3.83 -22.90
C ILE A 94 -11.04 4.04 -21.70
N VAL A 95 -11.38 3.46 -20.54
CA VAL A 95 -10.60 3.65 -19.31
C VAL A 95 -9.21 3.03 -19.42
N TYR A 96 -9.10 1.83 -20.00
CA TYR A 96 -7.80 1.17 -20.17
C TYR A 96 -6.93 1.87 -21.21
N SER A 97 -7.52 2.37 -22.30
CA SER A 97 -6.79 3.20 -23.27
C SER A 97 -6.29 4.51 -22.66
N LEU A 98 -7.10 5.17 -21.83
CA LEU A 98 -6.68 6.37 -21.09
C LEU A 98 -5.55 6.07 -20.11
N ALA A 99 -5.61 4.94 -19.41
CA ALA A 99 -4.55 4.52 -18.50
C ALA A 99 -3.24 4.24 -19.25
N VAL A 100 -3.30 3.54 -20.40
CA VAL A 100 -2.12 3.31 -21.25
C VAL A 100 -1.56 4.62 -21.80
N ALA A 101 -2.41 5.55 -22.23
CA ALA A 101 -1.98 6.87 -22.68
C ALA A 101 -1.29 7.65 -21.55
N MET A 102 -1.78 7.52 -20.30
CA MET A 102 -1.15 8.14 -19.13
C MET A 102 0.22 7.52 -18.82
N LEU A 103 0.37 6.19 -18.94
CA LEU A 103 1.67 5.53 -18.80
C LEU A 103 2.67 6.01 -19.86
N ALA A 104 2.23 6.14 -21.12
CA ALA A 104 3.05 6.68 -22.21
C ALA A 104 3.42 8.15 -21.97
N LEU A 105 2.50 8.96 -21.43
CA LEU A 105 2.78 10.34 -21.07
C LEU A 105 3.81 10.43 -19.95
N VAL A 106 3.67 9.63 -18.89
CA VAL A 106 4.63 9.57 -17.78
C VAL A 106 6.01 9.16 -18.29
N GLU A 107 6.08 8.12 -19.14
CA GLU A 107 7.34 7.68 -19.75
C GLU A 107 8.01 8.80 -20.55
N ARG A 108 7.25 9.45 -21.44
CA ARG A 108 7.77 10.54 -22.26
C ARG A 108 8.19 11.75 -21.44
N MET A 109 7.42 12.11 -20.41
CA MET A 109 7.79 13.20 -19.50
C MET A 109 9.11 12.88 -18.80
N MET A 110 9.25 11.67 -18.25
CA MET A 110 10.45 11.26 -17.53
C MET A 110 11.68 11.13 -18.44
N ALA A 111 11.50 10.73 -19.70
CA ALA A 111 12.58 10.68 -20.69
C ALA A 111 13.17 12.06 -21.01
N HIS A 112 12.40 13.14 -20.81
CA HIS A 112 12.85 14.52 -21.01
C HIS A 112 13.38 15.20 -19.74
N VAL A 113 13.23 14.59 -18.57
CA VAL A 113 13.83 15.12 -17.33
C VAL A 113 15.26 14.59 -17.24
N PRO A 114 16.30 15.44 -17.12
CA PRO A 114 17.65 14.96 -16.84
C PRO A 114 17.67 14.35 -15.43
N VAL A 115 17.83 13.03 -15.35
CA VAL A 115 17.70 12.27 -14.10
C VAL A 115 18.90 11.35 -13.93
N LYS A 116 19.63 11.46 -12.82
CA LYS A 116 20.69 10.52 -12.42
C LYS A 116 20.31 9.75 -11.18
N LEU A 117 20.54 8.43 -11.16
CA LEU A 117 20.46 7.68 -9.91
C LEU A 117 21.75 7.90 -9.07
N ALA A 118 21.69 8.70 -8.02
CA ALA A 118 22.73 8.80 -7.00
C ALA A 118 22.53 7.71 -5.92
N LEU A 119 23.38 6.69 -5.90
CA LEU A 119 23.33 5.66 -4.87
C LEU A 119 23.74 6.24 -3.50
N ASN A 120 22.84 6.13 -2.52
CA ASN A 120 23.13 6.36 -1.12
C ASN A 120 23.81 5.10 -0.53
N PRO A 121 24.88 5.25 0.28
CA PRO A 121 25.49 4.15 1.03
C PRO A 121 24.52 3.31 1.87
N ASP A 122 23.34 3.82 2.24
CA ASP A 122 22.34 3.10 3.05
C ASP A 122 21.40 2.16 2.26
N SER A 123 21.79 1.68 1.07
CA SER A 123 21.01 0.80 0.17
C SER A 123 19.89 1.50 -0.65
N TYR A 124 20.02 2.80 -0.91
CA TYR A 124 19.01 3.59 -1.63
C TYR A 124 19.55 4.21 -2.92
N THR A 125 18.67 4.51 -3.87
CA THR A 125 18.98 5.31 -5.07
C THR A 125 18.20 6.64 -5.03
N PHE A 126 18.90 7.76 -5.19
CA PHE A 126 18.34 9.11 -5.31
C PHE A 126 18.26 9.55 -6.76
N LEU A 127 17.34 10.43 -7.13
CA LEU A 127 17.41 11.12 -8.43
C LEU A 127 18.16 12.45 -8.27
N ASP A 128 19.39 12.54 -8.76
CA ASP A 128 20.18 13.76 -8.92
C ASP A 128 19.98 14.32 -10.34
N ILE A 129 19.34 15.48 -10.45
CA ILE A 129 18.91 16.08 -11.73
C ILE A 129 20.08 16.75 -12.48
N THR A 130 21.28 16.80 -11.88
CA THR A 130 22.38 17.67 -12.35
C THR A 130 23.53 16.98 -13.08
N LYS A 131 23.53 15.64 -13.26
CA LYS A 131 24.70 14.89 -13.77
C LYS A 131 24.33 13.73 -14.71
N PRO A 132 25.23 13.26 -15.60
CA PRO A 132 24.97 12.10 -16.49
C PRO A 132 25.10 10.73 -15.78
N ILE A 133 24.44 9.72 -16.35
CA ILE A 133 24.20 8.35 -15.83
C ILE A 133 25.48 7.51 -15.70
N GLY A 134 25.59 6.67 -14.66
CA GLY A 134 26.69 5.70 -14.48
C GLY A 134 26.35 4.57 -13.51
N TYR A 135 26.71 3.33 -13.88
CA TYR A 135 26.39 2.08 -13.19
C TYR A 135 27.12 1.90 -11.85
N SER A 136 26.45 1.33 -10.84
CA SER A 136 27.10 0.81 -9.62
C SER A 136 26.28 -0.32 -8.99
N TRP A 137 26.93 -1.46 -8.76
CA TRP A 137 26.33 -2.79 -8.51
C TRP A 137 26.38 -3.25 -7.04
N LYS A 138 26.52 -2.33 -6.08
CA LYS A 138 26.62 -2.72 -4.67
C LYS A 138 25.28 -2.59 -3.95
N LEU A 139 24.87 -3.71 -3.33
CA LEU A 139 23.94 -3.89 -2.21
C LEU A 139 22.49 -4.35 -2.53
N LEU A 140 22.32 -5.68 -2.70
CA LEU A 140 21.03 -6.39 -2.52
C LEU A 140 20.63 -6.38 -1.04
N ARG A 141 19.47 -5.80 -0.69
CA ARG A 141 18.87 -5.97 0.66
C ARG A 141 17.35 -6.18 0.68
N ALA A 142 16.66 -6.29 -0.46
CA ALA A 142 15.25 -6.69 -0.52
C ALA A 142 14.94 -7.35 -1.87
N ILE A 143 14.38 -8.58 -1.85
CA ILE A 143 14.07 -9.35 -3.06
C ILE A 143 13.23 -8.51 -4.03
N PHE A 144 12.20 -7.81 -3.53
CA PHE A 144 11.34 -7.00 -4.40
C PHE A 144 12.13 -5.93 -5.17
N MET A 145 13.05 -5.23 -4.50
CA MET A 145 13.90 -4.22 -5.16
C MET A 145 14.93 -4.87 -6.10
N THR A 146 15.44 -6.05 -5.76
CA THR A 146 16.29 -6.83 -6.67
C THR A 146 15.52 -7.28 -7.92
N CYS A 147 14.28 -7.73 -7.78
CA CYS A 147 13.41 -8.08 -8.92
C CYS A 147 13.07 -6.85 -9.77
N LEU A 148 12.87 -5.68 -9.14
CA LEU A 148 12.67 -4.42 -9.85
C LEU A 148 13.95 -3.99 -10.56
N GLN A 149 15.11 -4.07 -9.92
CA GLN A 149 16.41 -3.78 -10.54
C GLN A 149 16.71 -4.72 -11.71
N ALA A 150 16.32 -6.00 -11.60
CA ALA A 150 16.43 -6.98 -12.67
C ALA A 150 15.61 -6.60 -13.91
N THR A 151 14.52 -5.82 -13.78
CA THR A 151 13.81 -5.27 -14.96
C THR A 151 14.66 -4.29 -15.75
N GLY A 152 15.56 -3.55 -15.08
CA GLY A 152 16.51 -2.64 -15.73
C GLY A 152 17.46 -3.35 -16.69
N LEU A 153 17.80 -4.63 -16.42
CA LEU A 153 18.65 -5.44 -17.31
C LEU A 153 17.96 -5.78 -18.64
N LEU A 154 16.62 -5.90 -18.66
CA LEU A 154 15.86 -6.14 -19.89
C LEU A 154 15.83 -4.93 -20.83
N VAL A 155 15.93 -3.73 -20.24
CA VAL A 155 15.72 -2.46 -20.97
C VAL A 155 17.01 -1.64 -21.08
N HIS A 156 18.10 -2.08 -20.45
CA HIS A 156 19.44 -1.44 -20.47
C HIS A 156 19.46 -0.03 -19.84
N TYR A 157 18.45 0.33 -19.04
CA TYR A 157 18.29 1.69 -18.50
C TYR A 157 17.80 1.73 -17.04
N ASP A 158 18.39 2.70 -16.33
CA ASP A 158 18.07 3.11 -14.96
C ASP A 158 16.70 3.81 -14.83
N LEU A 159 16.17 4.33 -15.95
CA LEU A 159 14.90 5.06 -16.01
C LEU A 159 13.70 4.22 -15.55
N MET A 160 13.75 2.90 -15.73
CA MET A 160 12.70 1.98 -15.29
C MET A 160 12.39 2.06 -13.79
N GLN A 161 13.39 2.27 -12.92
CA GLN A 161 13.13 2.37 -11.48
C GLN A 161 12.32 3.63 -11.15
N THR A 162 12.64 4.73 -11.83
CA THR A 162 11.92 6.00 -11.71
C THR A 162 10.51 5.88 -12.26
N LEU A 163 10.36 5.27 -13.44
CA LEU A 163 9.06 5.04 -14.06
C LEU A 163 8.13 4.21 -13.17
N VAL A 164 8.65 3.15 -12.54
CA VAL A 164 7.89 2.32 -11.61
C VAL A 164 7.32 3.15 -10.47
N ILE A 165 8.08 4.09 -9.93
CA ILE A 165 7.64 4.93 -8.82
C ILE A 165 6.61 5.96 -9.26
N GLN A 166 6.80 6.60 -10.42
CA GLN A 166 5.79 7.51 -10.96
C GLN A 166 4.47 6.78 -11.26
N CYS A 167 4.54 5.61 -11.90
CA CYS A 167 3.37 4.79 -12.18
C CYS A 167 2.69 4.34 -10.89
N THR A 168 3.46 4.00 -9.86
CA THR A 168 2.96 3.68 -8.52
C THR A 168 2.26 4.87 -7.86
N ALA A 169 2.82 6.08 -7.98
CA ALA A 169 2.24 7.32 -7.48
C ALA A 169 0.90 7.62 -8.15
N VAL A 170 0.83 7.47 -9.47
CA VAL A 170 -0.40 7.62 -10.25
C VAL A 170 -1.43 6.59 -9.80
N SER A 171 -1.04 5.31 -9.71
CA SER A 171 -1.92 4.24 -9.24
C SER A 171 -2.53 4.51 -7.87
N VAL A 172 -1.71 4.85 -6.86
CA VAL A 172 -2.23 5.11 -5.51
C VAL A 172 -3.08 6.37 -5.46
N SER A 173 -2.75 7.40 -6.23
CA SER A 173 -3.54 8.63 -6.33
C SER A 173 -4.93 8.34 -6.89
N VAL A 174 -5.02 7.61 -8.01
CA VAL A 174 -6.30 7.26 -8.62
C VAL A 174 -7.11 6.32 -7.71
N LEU A 175 -6.46 5.37 -7.03
CA LEU A 175 -7.13 4.50 -6.04
C LEU A 175 -7.71 5.31 -4.88
N ILE A 176 -6.92 6.22 -4.29
CA ILE A 176 -7.36 7.12 -3.21
C ILE A 176 -8.57 7.94 -3.66
N GLY A 177 -8.44 8.62 -4.80
CA GLY A 177 -9.51 9.46 -5.34
C GLY A 177 -10.78 8.67 -5.62
N TYR A 178 -10.65 7.49 -6.22
CA TYR A 178 -11.79 6.62 -6.53
C TYR A 178 -12.53 6.15 -5.26
N VAL A 179 -11.80 5.67 -4.24
CA VAL A 179 -12.40 5.20 -2.98
C VAL A 179 -13.15 6.33 -2.28
N VAL A 180 -12.54 7.51 -2.18
CA VAL A 180 -13.18 8.67 -1.55
C VAL A 180 -14.40 9.14 -2.34
N PHE A 181 -14.26 9.25 -3.67
CA PHE A 181 -15.34 9.67 -4.55
C PHE A 181 -16.56 8.76 -4.41
N GLU A 182 -16.38 7.44 -4.56
CA GLU A 182 -17.48 6.49 -4.51
C GLU A 182 -18.11 6.41 -3.11
N GLU A 183 -17.33 6.44 -2.02
CA GLU A 183 -17.89 6.40 -0.66
C GLU A 183 -18.79 7.61 -0.36
N ILE A 184 -18.34 8.82 -0.72
CA ILE A 184 -19.14 10.03 -0.49
C ILE A 184 -20.33 10.07 -1.46
N ARG A 185 -20.14 9.73 -2.74
CA ARG A 185 -21.19 9.71 -3.76
C ARG A 185 -22.34 8.80 -3.39
N GLN A 186 -22.07 7.60 -2.88
CA GLN A 186 -23.13 6.67 -2.46
C GLN A 186 -23.97 7.21 -1.30
N SER A 187 -23.46 8.19 -0.56
CA SER A 187 -24.25 8.85 0.48
C SER A 187 -25.25 9.86 -0.06
N VAL A 188 -25.08 10.32 -1.31
CA VAL A 188 -25.97 11.27 -1.99
C VAL A 188 -26.26 10.81 -3.43
N PRO A 189 -27.15 9.83 -3.64
CA PRO A 189 -27.47 9.31 -4.96
C PRO A 189 -27.98 10.41 -5.92
N SER A 190 -28.71 11.38 -5.38
CA SER A 190 -29.29 12.52 -6.10
C SER A 190 -28.57 13.82 -5.75
N ALA A 191 -27.24 13.83 -5.85
CA ALA A 191 -26.44 15.01 -5.54
C ALA A 191 -26.76 16.19 -6.47
N SER A 192 -27.06 17.34 -5.89
CA SER A 192 -27.07 18.64 -6.56
C SER A 192 -25.72 18.95 -7.22
N ALA A 193 -25.68 19.92 -8.13
CA ALA A 193 -24.43 20.34 -8.78
C ALA A 193 -23.35 20.75 -7.75
N ARG A 194 -23.75 21.46 -6.68
CA ARG A 194 -22.87 21.87 -5.59
C ARG A 194 -22.30 20.66 -4.83
N GLU A 195 -23.13 19.66 -4.53
CA GLU A 195 -22.68 18.43 -3.85
C GLU A 195 -21.77 17.58 -4.74
N LYS A 196 -22.01 17.53 -6.05
CA LYS A 196 -21.10 16.88 -7.00
C LYS A 196 -19.72 17.55 -7.00
N CYS A 197 -19.68 18.88 -7.05
CA CYS A 197 -18.42 19.62 -6.93
C CYS A 197 -17.72 19.36 -5.58
N TRP A 198 -18.48 19.28 -4.49
CA TRP A 198 -17.94 18.93 -3.18
C TRP A 198 -17.33 17.52 -3.15
N ILE A 199 -18.03 16.52 -3.68
CA ILE A 199 -17.55 15.13 -3.76
C ILE A 199 -16.25 15.07 -4.56
N VAL A 200 -16.20 15.74 -5.72
CA VAL A 200 -14.98 15.81 -6.54
C VAL A 200 -13.85 16.50 -5.79
N GLY A 201 -14.11 17.66 -5.18
CA GLY A 201 -13.12 18.39 -4.38
C GLY A 201 -12.55 17.54 -3.24
N MET A 202 -13.41 16.83 -2.52
CA MET A 202 -13.01 15.90 -1.45
C MET A 202 -12.19 14.73 -2.01
N SER A 203 -12.53 14.18 -3.17
CA SER A 203 -11.75 13.09 -3.77
C SER A 203 -10.33 13.49 -4.18
N CYS A 204 -10.10 14.76 -4.53
CA CYS A 204 -8.77 15.29 -4.87
C CYS A 204 -7.97 15.69 -3.63
N LEU A 205 -8.64 16.13 -2.55
CA LEU A 205 -8.01 16.64 -1.33
C LEU A 205 -6.92 15.73 -0.72
N PRO A 206 -7.11 14.40 -0.53
CA PRO A 206 -6.06 13.57 0.08
C PRO A 206 -4.82 13.46 -0.80
N ILE A 207 -4.98 13.51 -2.13
CA ILE A 207 -3.87 13.47 -3.09
C ILE A 207 -3.08 14.79 -3.00
N LEU A 208 -3.80 15.92 -2.99
CA LEU A 208 -3.19 17.24 -2.84
C LEU A 208 -2.43 17.33 -1.51
N VAL A 209 -3.05 16.93 -0.40
CA VAL A 209 -2.38 16.94 0.92
C VAL A 209 -1.11 16.07 0.88
N LEU A 210 -1.18 14.85 0.33
CA LEU A 210 -0.04 13.94 0.26
C LEU A 210 1.14 14.53 -0.54
N PHE A 211 0.89 15.02 -1.75
CA PHE A 211 1.94 15.41 -2.71
C PHE A 211 2.30 16.90 -2.72
N CYS A 212 1.56 17.76 -2.01
CA CYS A 212 1.97 19.15 -1.80
C CYS A 212 3.03 19.32 -0.70
N SER A 213 3.35 18.26 0.05
CA SER A 213 4.42 18.30 1.06
C SER A 213 5.80 18.08 0.42
N PRO A 214 6.88 18.74 0.93
CA PRO A 214 8.25 18.45 0.52
C PRO A 214 8.60 16.96 0.62
N MET A 215 8.09 16.26 1.64
CA MET A 215 8.26 14.82 1.81
C MET A 215 7.51 14.01 0.76
N GLY A 216 6.29 14.42 0.39
CA GLY A 216 5.54 13.82 -0.73
C GLY A 216 6.27 13.96 -2.06
N LEU A 217 6.78 15.17 -2.35
CA LEU A 217 7.64 15.40 -3.51
C LEU A 217 8.92 14.59 -3.44
N LEU A 218 9.55 14.49 -2.27
CA LEU A 218 10.71 13.64 -2.05
C LEU A 218 10.38 12.18 -2.37
N MET A 219 9.22 11.65 -1.97
CA MET A 219 8.85 10.26 -2.31
C MET A 219 8.61 10.03 -3.81
N LEU A 220 8.25 11.07 -4.58
CA LEU A 220 8.17 10.97 -6.04
C LEU A 220 9.57 10.95 -6.67
N LEU A 221 10.51 11.70 -6.11
CA LEU A 221 11.86 11.85 -6.65
C LEU A 221 12.88 10.86 -6.06
N TYR A 222 12.50 10.13 -5.01
CA TYR A 222 13.39 9.24 -4.29
C TYR A 222 13.08 7.80 -4.65
N VAL A 223 14.05 7.11 -5.27
CA VAL A 223 13.86 5.73 -5.71
C VAL A 223 13.89 4.77 -4.53
N ASN A 224 12.73 4.63 -3.89
CA ASN A 224 12.54 3.82 -2.70
C ASN A 224 11.30 2.93 -2.79
N HIS A 225 11.25 1.92 -1.93
CA HIS A 225 10.11 1.02 -1.81
C HIS A 225 8.98 1.59 -0.94
N HIS A 226 9.09 2.80 -0.37
CA HIS A 226 8.12 3.32 0.60
C HIS A 226 6.78 3.70 -0.05
N LEU A 227 6.81 4.36 -1.22
CA LEU A 227 5.58 4.68 -1.94
C LEU A 227 4.90 3.40 -2.46
N LEU A 228 5.69 2.45 -2.96
CA LEU A 228 5.21 1.14 -3.38
C LEU A 228 4.60 0.33 -2.23
N ALA A 229 5.25 0.33 -1.07
CA ALA A 229 4.74 -0.28 0.15
C ALA A 229 3.41 0.36 0.58
N ALA A 230 3.31 1.70 0.52
CA ALA A 230 2.08 2.43 0.82
C ALA A 230 0.96 2.06 -0.16
N THR A 231 1.27 1.93 -1.46
CA THR A 231 0.32 1.48 -2.49
C THR A 231 -0.19 0.08 -2.22
N PHE A 232 0.68 -0.86 -1.80
CA PHE A 232 0.26 -2.22 -1.48
C PHE A 232 -0.62 -2.31 -0.22
N ILE A 233 -0.27 -1.57 0.83
CA ILE A 233 -1.13 -1.45 2.03
C ILE A 233 -2.48 -0.85 1.64
N PHE A 234 -2.47 0.23 0.86
CA PHE A 234 -3.70 0.90 0.46
C PHE A 234 -4.55 0.01 -0.44
N LEU A 235 -3.95 -0.71 -1.39
CA LEU A 235 -4.64 -1.65 -2.26
C LEU A 235 -5.28 -2.80 -1.45
N PHE A 236 -4.62 -3.30 -0.41
CA PHE A 236 -5.23 -4.26 0.52
C PHE A 236 -6.49 -3.69 1.20
N ALA A 237 -6.39 -2.48 1.76
CA ALA A 237 -7.53 -1.82 2.39
C ALA A 237 -8.64 -1.46 1.39
N ALA A 238 -8.29 -1.05 0.18
CA ALA A 238 -9.23 -0.73 -0.89
C ALA A 238 -9.96 -1.99 -1.40
N SER A 239 -9.28 -3.13 -1.48
CA SER A 239 -9.90 -4.43 -1.73
C SER A 239 -10.90 -4.82 -0.65
N TRP A 240 -10.56 -4.62 0.63
CA TRP A 240 -11.51 -4.80 1.73
C TRP A 240 -12.75 -3.90 1.57
N TRP A 241 -12.54 -2.62 1.26
CA TRP A 241 -13.61 -1.67 1.02
C TRP A 241 -14.50 -2.13 -0.15
N LEU A 242 -13.92 -2.58 -1.26
CA LEU A 242 -14.65 -3.12 -2.40
C LEU A 242 -15.52 -4.34 -2.06
N VAL A 243 -15.02 -5.26 -1.23
CA VAL A 243 -15.81 -6.42 -0.78
C VAL A 243 -17.08 -5.96 -0.08
N ARG A 244 -17.01 -4.90 0.73
CA ARG A 244 -18.18 -4.34 1.40
C ARG A 244 -19.13 -3.67 0.43
N GLN A 245 -18.59 -3.00 -0.57
CA GLN A 245 -19.38 -2.22 -1.52
C GLN A 245 -20.12 -3.10 -2.54
N THR A 246 -19.47 -4.15 -2.99
CA THR A 246 -20.01 -5.04 -4.04
C THR A 246 -20.62 -6.32 -3.49
N HIS A 247 -20.44 -6.60 -2.19
CA HIS A 247 -20.75 -7.89 -1.56
C HIS A 247 -20.06 -9.08 -2.23
N ASN A 248 -18.99 -8.86 -3.00
CA ASN A 248 -18.20 -9.91 -3.63
C ASN A 248 -16.93 -10.18 -2.80
N PRO A 249 -16.88 -11.27 -2.01
CA PRO A 249 -15.73 -11.57 -1.17
C PRO A 249 -14.47 -11.98 -1.95
N LEU A 250 -14.60 -12.34 -3.24
CA LEU A 250 -13.45 -12.69 -4.08
C LEU A 250 -12.51 -11.50 -4.32
N LEU A 251 -13.02 -10.26 -4.22
CA LEU A 251 -12.23 -9.04 -4.35
C LEU A 251 -11.21 -8.83 -3.21
N LEU A 252 -11.30 -9.64 -2.16
CA LEU A 252 -10.33 -9.67 -1.08
C LEU A 252 -8.96 -10.20 -1.54
N TYR A 253 -8.93 -11.18 -2.45
CA TYR A 253 -7.69 -11.90 -2.79
C TYR A 253 -6.63 -11.04 -3.51
N PRO A 254 -6.98 -10.15 -4.46
CA PRO A 254 -6.01 -9.17 -4.97
C PRO A 254 -5.38 -8.32 -3.86
N GLY A 255 -6.17 -7.93 -2.86
CA GLY A 255 -5.68 -7.21 -1.69
C GLY A 255 -4.77 -8.04 -0.81
N ILE A 256 -5.07 -9.33 -0.61
CA ILE A 256 -4.21 -10.25 0.14
C ILE A 256 -2.85 -10.41 -0.53
N LEU A 257 -2.83 -10.55 -1.86
CA LEU A 257 -1.58 -10.59 -2.61
C LEU A 257 -0.81 -9.27 -2.51
N ALA A 258 -1.50 -8.13 -2.52
CA ALA A 258 -0.88 -6.83 -2.28
C ALA A 258 -0.24 -6.76 -0.89
N LEU A 259 -0.93 -7.24 0.15
CA LEU A 259 -0.37 -7.29 1.50
C LEU A 259 0.86 -8.22 1.58
N MET A 260 0.82 -9.37 0.91
CA MET A 260 1.98 -10.26 0.80
C MET A 260 3.14 -9.57 0.10
N ALA A 261 2.89 -8.90 -1.02
CA ALA A 261 3.92 -8.14 -1.75
C ALA A 261 4.54 -7.04 -0.89
N PHE A 262 3.73 -6.32 -0.10
CA PHE A 262 4.22 -5.39 0.91
C PHE A 262 5.19 -6.07 1.89
N THR A 263 4.88 -7.27 2.38
CA THR A 263 5.80 -7.98 3.28
C THR A 263 7.11 -8.42 2.62
N LEU A 264 7.10 -8.64 1.30
CA LEU A 264 8.31 -8.92 0.53
C LEU A 264 9.17 -7.66 0.32
N THR A 265 8.58 -6.46 0.40
CA THR A 265 9.33 -5.18 0.30
C THR A 265 10.01 -4.77 1.60
N ARG A 266 9.62 -5.33 2.75
CA ARG A 266 10.00 -4.83 4.09
C ARG A 266 10.17 -5.96 5.10
N ILE A 267 11.26 -5.93 5.85
CA ILE A 267 11.51 -6.87 6.96
C ILE A 267 10.44 -6.73 8.06
N GLU A 268 9.96 -5.51 8.35
CA GLU A 268 8.88 -5.30 9.33
C GLU A 268 7.49 -5.63 8.79
N GLY A 269 7.40 -6.00 7.50
CA GLY A 269 6.14 -6.22 6.82
C GLY A 269 5.30 -7.33 7.46
N LEU A 270 5.93 -8.37 8.01
CA LEU A 270 5.21 -9.46 8.68
C LEU A 270 4.45 -9.00 9.93
N LEU A 271 5.06 -8.11 10.72
CA LEU A 271 4.41 -7.49 11.88
C LEU A 271 3.24 -6.60 11.46
N PHE A 272 3.43 -5.79 10.43
CA PHE A 272 2.37 -4.95 9.89
C PHE A 272 1.22 -5.78 9.31
N ALA A 273 1.49 -6.86 8.57
CA ALA A 273 0.46 -7.77 8.10
C ALA A 273 -0.30 -8.44 9.27
N SER A 274 0.41 -8.83 10.33
CA SER A 274 -0.18 -9.39 11.56
C SER A 274 -1.11 -8.40 12.27
N ALA A 275 -0.86 -7.10 12.17
CA ALA A 275 -1.74 -6.07 12.70
C ALA A 275 -2.93 -5.76 11.78
N LEU A 276 -2.68 -5.67 10.47
CA LEU A 276 -3.70 -5.26 9.49
C LEU A 276 -4.75 -6.35 9.23
N LEU A 277 -4.35 -7.62 9.14
CA LEU A 277 -5.27 -8.72 8.84
C LEU A 277 -6.40 -8.83 9.87
N PRO A 278 -6.15 -8.84 11.20
CA PRO A 278 -7.21 -8.79 12.20
C PRO A 278 -8.15 -7.60 12.06
N ILE A 279 -7.64 -6.43 11.68
CA ILE A 279 -8.46 -5.22 11.56
C ILE A 279 -9.42 -5.33 10.36
N PHE A 280 -8.99 -5.87 9.24
CA PHE A 280 -9.82 -5.92 8.03
C PHE A 280 -10.57 -7.24 7.86
N LEU A 281 -9.95 -8.39 8.14
CA LEU A 281 -10.60 -9.71 7.99
C LEU A 281 -11.71 -9.94 9.01
N SER A 282 -11.67 -9.30 10.18
CA SER A 282 -12.75 -9.41 11.17
C SER A 282 -14.05 -8.68 10.77
N ASP A 283 -14.15 -8.16 9.56
CA ASP A 283 -15.34 -7.47 9.08
C ASP A 283 -16.49 -8.46 8.91
N PRO A 284 -17.67 -8.19 9.52
CA PRO A 284 -18.85 -9.03 9.32
C PRO A 284 -19.27 -9.21 7.86
N ALA A 285 -18.92 -8.27 6.98
CA ALA A 285 -19.19 -8.36 5.54
C ALA A 285 -18.39 -9.47 4.85
N ILE A 286 -17.31 -9.96 5.45
CA ILE A 286 -16.48 -11.04 4.88
C ILE A 286 -16.95 -12.36 5.48
N PRO A 287 -17.43 -13.33 4.68
CA PRO A 287 -17.81 -14.63 5.17
C PRO A 287 -16.62 -15.35 5.85
N ALA A 288 -16.90 -16.08 6.94
CA ALA A 288 -15.88 -16.75 7.75
C ALA A 288 -14.96 -17.69 6.95
N HIS A 289 -15.47 -18.34 5.90
CA HIS A 289 -14.64 -19.22 5.06
C HIS A 289 -13.60 -18.42 4.24
N HIS A 290 -13.96 -17.24 3.73
CA HIS A 290 -13.01 -16.35 3.07
C HIS A 290 -11.97 -15.79 4.03
N GLN A 291 -12.35 -15.48 5.27
CA GLN A 291 -11.39 -15.04 6.30
C GLN A 291 -10.33 -16.12 6.55
N ARG A 292 -10.74 -17.40 6.68
CA ARG A 292 -9.83 -18.54 6.87
C ARG A 292 -8.96 -18.80 5.64
N ASN A 293 -9.53 -18.75 4.44
CA ASN A 293 -8.77 -18.99 3.21
C ASN A 293 -7.74 -17.88 3.00
N ALA A 294 -8.11 -16.62 3.25
CA ALA A 294 -7.20 -15.49 3.22
C ALA A 294 -6.05 -15.65 4.24
N SER A 295 -6.35 -16.00 5.49
CA SER A 295 -5.30 -16.21 6.50
C SER A 295 -4.37 -17.38 6.14
N MET A 296 -4.90 -18.47 5.58
CA MET A 296 -4.08 -19.61 5.13
C MET A 296 -3.24 -19.26 3.90
N LEU A 297 -3.76 -18.46 2.98
CA LEU A 297 -3.01 -17.99 1.81
C LEU A 297 -1.83 -17.11 2.23
N VAL A 298 -2.06 -16.17 3.16
CA VAL A 298 -0.99 -15.34 3.72
C VAL A 298 0.04 -16.20 4.47
N LEU A 299 -0.42 -17.14 5.30
CA LEU A 299 0.47 -18.04 6.04
C LEU A 299 1.34 -18.87 5.09
N GLY A 300 0.73 -19.56 4.12
CA GLY A 300 1.44 -20.41 3.17
C GLY A 300 2.38 -19.63 2.25
N GLY A 301 2.02 -18.40 1.90
CA GLY A 301 2.85 -17.56 1.04
C GLY A 301 4.01 -16.85 1.76
N LEU A 302 3.85 -16.49 3.04
CA LEU A 302 4.86 -15.73 3.80
C LEU A 302 5.73 -16.56 4.72
N LEU A 303 5.29 -17.76 5.12
CA LEU A 303 6.09 -18.64 5.97
C LEU A 303 7.41 -19.08 5.29
N PRO A 304 7.43 -19.51 4.01
CA PRO A 304 8.68 -19.83 3.33
C PRO A 304 9.64 -18.63 3.27
N TRP A 305 9.10 -17.43 3.05
CA TRP A 305 9.87 -16.19 3.06
C TRP A 305 10.50 -15.92 4.42
N GLN A 306 9.72 -16.07 5.51
CA GLN A 306 10.22 -15.87 6.87
C GLN A 306 11.34 -16.87 7.19
N LEU A 307 11.19 -18.14 6.81
CA LEU A 307 12.22 -19.16 6.99
C LEU A 307 13.48 -18.83 6.18
N TYR A 308 13.34 -18.36 4.94
CA TYR A 308 14.45 -17.90 4.13
C TYR A 308 15.19 -16.71 4.76
N VAL A 309 14.45 -15.73 5.27
CA VAL A 309 15.01 -14.55 5.97
C VAL A 309 15.79 -14.99 7.20
N MET A 310 15.25 -15.91 8.01
CA MET A 310 15.94 -16.46 9.17
C MET A 310 17.22 -17.20 8.78
N TRP A 311 17.15 -18.08 7.78
CA TRP A 311 18.29 -18.85 7.31
C TRP A 311 19.40 -17.98 6.71
N SER A 312 19.03 -17.02 5.87
CA SER A 312 19.99 -16.24 5.06
C SER A 312 20.56 -15.03 5.79
N LEU A 313 19.86 -14.50 6.79
CA LEU A 313 20.28 -13.30 7.53
C LEU A 313 20.74 -13.60 8.97
N GLY A 314 20.64 -14.85 9.44
CA GLY A 314 20.88 -15.25 10.83
C GLY A 314 22.29 -14.97 11.37
N ASP A 315 23.32 -14.97 10.52
CA ASP A 315 24.73 -14.94 10.97
C ASP A 315 25.42 -13.57 10.89
N GLY A 316 24.78 -12.54 10.32
CA GLY A 316 25.47 -11.32 9.92
C GLY A 316 24.88 -10.03 10.48
N ARG A 317 25.38 -9.57 11.65
CA ARG A 317 25.27 -8.20 12.21
C ARG A 317 24.33 -7.27 11.44
N ARG A 318 23.01 -7.28 11.68
CA ARG A 318 22.04 -6.29 11.14
C ARG A 318 20.67 -6.37 11.80
N VAL A 319 20.14 -5.19 12.15
CA VAL A 319 18.74 -4.74 12.39
C VAL A 319 17.76 -5.61 13.22
N VAL A 320 17.69 -6.93 13.04
CA VAL A 320 16.81 -7.85 13.80
C VAL A 320 17.53 -9.18 14.04
N THR A 321 17.61 -9.67 15.27
CA THR A 321 18.28 -10.96 15.61
C THR A 321 17.44 -12.17 15.17
N ALA A 322 18.07 -13.34 15.02
CA ALA A 322 17.37 -14.59 14.67
C ALA A 322 16.24 -14.90 15.67
N ASP A 323 16.48 -14.69 16.97
CA ASP A 323 15.48 -14.85 18.03
C ASP A 323 14.28 -13.92 17.85
N GLN A 324 14.54 -12.65 17.52
CA GLN A 324 13.48 -11.69 17.23
C GLN A 324 12.67 -12.11 16.00
N GLN A 325 13.32 -12.60 14.94
CA GLN A 325 12.63 -13.12 13.76
C GLN A 325 11.78 -14.36 14.07
N LEU A 326 12.25 -15.24 14.97
CA LEU A 326 11.49 -16.41 15.42
C LEU A 326 10.25 -15.97 16.21
N ILE A 327 10.38 -15.01 17.12
CA ILE A 327 9.25 -14.45 17.88
C ILE A 327 8.23 -13.81 16.94
N ILE A 328 8.69 -13.00 15.98
CA ILE A 328 7.83 -12.36 14.98
C ILE A 328 7.11 -13.42 14.13
N GLY A 329 7.83 -14.45 13.69
CA GLY A 329 7.27 -15.56 12.92
C GLY A 329 6.24 -16.36 13.72
N ALA A 330 6.53 -16.71 14.97
CA ALA A 330 5.62 -17.43 15.86
C ALA A 330 4.36 -16.60 16.15
N PHE A 331 4.50 -15.30 16.40
CA PHE A 331 3.38 -14.38 16.58
C PHE A 331 2.51 -14.32 15.31
N PHE A 332 3.13 -14.18 14.14
CA PHE A 332 2.42 -14.18 12.86
C PHE A 332 1.64 -15.48 12.63
N ILE A 333 2.26 -16.64 12.87
CA ILE A 333 1.60 -17.96 12.78
C ILE A 333 0.41 -18.01 13.73
N ALA A 334 0.59 -17.60 14.99
CA ALA A 334 -0.48 -17.58 15.98
C ALA A 334 -1.66 -16.70 15.55
N VAL A 335 -1.40 -15.50 15.02
CA VAL A 335 -2.44 -14.61 14.48
C VAL A 335 -3.15 -15.26 13.30
N MET A 336 -2.44 -15.86 12.35
CA MET A 336 -3.06 -16.52 11.19
C MET A 336 -3.91 -17.73 11.61
N LEU A 337 -3.43 -18.53 12.57
CA LEU A 337 -4.17 -19.68 13.10
C LEU A 337 -5.39 -19.26 13.94
N SER A 338 -5.36 -18.09 14.58
CA SER A 338 -6.50 -17.57 15.33
C SER A 338 -7.76 -17.42 14.47
N PHE A 339 -7.62 -17.13 13.18
CA PHE A 339 -8.75 -17.05 12.24
C PHE A 339 -9.44 -18.40 12.02
N GLN A 340 -8.75 -19.52 12.26
CA GLN A 340 -9.35 -20.85 12.20
C GLN A 340 -10.38 -21.07 13.32
N LEU A 341 -10.24 -20.34 14.44
CA LEU A 341 -11.17 -20.36 15.57
C LEU A 341 -12.52 -19.71 15.26
N ASN A 342 -12.67 -19.03 14.11
CA ASN A 342 -13.95 -18.43 13.69
C ASN A 342 -15.06 -19.48 13.39
N ARG A 343 -14.70 -20.76 13.39
CA ARG A 343 -15.66 -21.88 13.42
C ARG A 343 -16.51 -21.86 14.69
N TRP A 344 -15.98 -21.35 15.80
CA TRP A 344 -16.64 -21.31 17.09
C TRP A 344 -17.26 -19.93 17.36
N LYS A 345 -18.42 -19.91 18.04
CA LYS A 345 -19.14 -18.65 18.35
C LYS A 345 -18.29 -17.70 19.20
N LEU A 346 -17.55 -18.23 20.18
CA LEU A 346 -16.67 -17.42 21.04
C LEU A 346 -15.48 -16.85 20.26
N GLY A 347 -14.78 -17.68 19.47
CA GLY A 347 -13.69 -17.24 18.60
C GLY A 347 -14.14 -16.14 17.63
N ARG A 348 -15.34 -16.27 17.05
CA ARG A 348 -15.94 -15.22 16.22
C ARG A 348 -16.18 -13.90 16.97
N ARG A 349 -16.64 -13.96 18.22
CA ARG A 349 -16.83 -12.75 19.05
C ARG A 349 -15.49 -12.06 19.33
N MET A 350 -14.47 -12.83 19.72
CA MET A 350 -13.11 -12.30 19.97
C MET A 350 -12.53 -11.65 18.72
N ILE A 351 -12.58 -12.32 17.57
CA ILE A 351 -12.06 -11.78 16.30
C ILE A 351 -12.76 -10.45 15.93
N ARG A 352 -14.08 -10.34 16.15
CA ARG A 352 -14.83 -9.11 15.87
C ARG A 352 -14.43 -7.92 16.75
N THR A 353 -13.87 -8.16 17.93
CA THR A 353 -13.38 -7.11 18.82
C THR A 353 -11.95 -6.67 18.52
N LEU A 354 -11.17 -7.47 17.78
CA LEU A 354 -9.75 -7.19 17.48
C LEU A 354 -9.48 -5.81 16.85
N PRO A 355 -10.30 -5.28 15.92
CA PRO A 355 -10.05 -3.95 15.34
C PRO A 355 -9.90 -2.82 16.36
N TRP A 356 -10.58 -2.95 17.49
CA TRP A 356 -10.62 -1.94 18.55
C TRP A 356 -9.62 -2.23 19.66
N LEU A 357 -9.34 -3.51 19.90
CA LEU A 357 -8.34 -3.93 20.88
C LEU A 357 -6.91 -3.68 20.39
N LEU A 358 -6.64 -3.76 19.09
CA LEU A 358 -5.28 -3.60 18.56
C LEU A 358 -4.69 -2.20 18.74
N PRO A 359 -5.41 -1.09 18.47
CA PRO A 359 -4.91 0.24 18.83
C PRO A 359 -4.66 0.39 20.33
N LEU A 360 -5.55 -0.16 21.17
CA LEU A 360 -5.40 -0.12 22.63
C LEU A 360 -4.18 -0.91 23.09
N ALA A 361 -3.95 -2.11 22.53
CA ALA A 361 -2.78 -2.92 22.81
C ALA A 361 -1.49 -2.24 22.32
N GLY A 362 -1.54 -1.59 21.15
CA GLY A 362 -0.43 -0.78 20.63
C GLY A 362 -0.09 0.38 21.57
N PHE A 363 -1.10 1.07 22.09
CA PHE A 363 -0.92 2.16 23.05
C PHE A 363 -0.41 1.66 24.41
N GLY A 364 -0.97 0.58 24.93
CA GLY A 364 -0.49 -0.06 26.15
C GLY A 364 0.97 -0.51 26.03
N GLY A 365 1.34 -1.10 24.89
CA GLY A 365 2.74 -1.44 24.57
C GLY A 365 3.64 -0.20 24.57
N PHE A 366 3.18 0.90 23.99
CA PHE A 366 3.93 2.17 23.97
C PHE A 366 4.17 2.72 25.37
N VAL A 367 3.15 2.70 26.24
CA VAL A 367 3.27 3.13 27.65
C VAL A 367 4.27 2.24 28.38
N VAL A 368 4.16 0.92 28.25
CA VAL A 368 5.08 -0.04 28.90
C VAL A 368 6.52 0.16 28.42
N PHE A 369 6.74 0.29 27.11
CA PHE A 369 8.08 0.51 26.56
C PHE A 369 8.67 1.88 26.95
N THR A 370 7.84 2.91 27.06
CA THR A 370 8.25 4.21 27.57
C THR A 370 8.64 4.13 29.04
N TRP A 371 7.92 3.33 29.85
CA TRP A 371 8.30 3.11 31.24
C TRP A 371 9.62 2.33 31.38
N LEU A 372 9.85 1.33 30.53
CA LEU A 372 11.07 0.51 30.55
C LEU A 372 12.34 1.25 30.04
N LYS A 373 12.19 2.16 29.07
CA LYS A 373 13.29 2.97 28.52
C LYS A 373 12.85 4.43 28.26
N PRO A 374 12.64 5.23 29.32
CA PRO A 374 12.03 6.55 29.20
C PRO A 374 12.84 7.51 28.35
N GLU A 375 14.14 7.65 28.60
CA GLU A 375 14.99 8.59 27.86
C GLU A 375 14.99 8.29 26.34
N HIS A 376 15.12 7.02 25.96
CA HIS A 376 15.14 6.58 24.57
C HIS A 376 13.79 6.82 23.87
N MET A 377 12.69 6.42 24.51
CA MET A 377 11.35 6.54 23.93
C MET A 377 10.87 7.99 23.87
N LEU A 378 11.18 8.81 24.88
CA LEU A 378 10.85 10.23 24.89
C LEU A 378 11.68 11.01 23.87
N THR A 379 12.97 10.72 23.73
CA THR A 379 13.81 11.32 22.68
C THR A 379 13.30 10.95 21.29
N THR A 380 12.91 9.69 21.11
CA THR A 380 12.29 9.21 19.87
C THR A 380 10.99 9.97 19.57
N LEU A 381 10.09 10.07 20.56
CA LEU A 381 8.84 10.78 20.41
C LEU A 381 9.09 12.25 20.03
N TYR A 382 10.02 12.91 20.72
CA TYR A 382 10.44 14.26 20.38
C TYR A 382 10.91 14.36 18.92
N HIS A 383 11.84 13.50 18.48
CA HIS A 383 12.33 13.54 17.10
C HIS A 383 11.25 13.24 16.06
N VAL A 384 10.35 12.28 16.32
CA VAL A 384 9.22 11.99 15.45
C VAL A 384 8.29 13.21 15.38
N SER A 385 7.90 13.79 16.52
CA SER A 385 7.07 14.99 16.56
C SER A 385 7.70 16.17 15.82
N MET A 386 9.01 16.39 15.99
CA MET A 386 9.75 17.44 15.27
C MET A 386 9.77 17.19 13.77
N ASN A 387 9.97 15.94 13.33
CA ASN A 387 9.91 15.60 11.92
C ASN A 387 8.51 15.80 11.32
N LEU A 388 7.44 15.50 12.07
CA LEU A 388 6.08 15.66 11.59
C LEU A 388 5.61 17.12 11.59
N LEU A 389 5.94 17.89 12.62
CA LEU A 389 5.36 19.22 12.83
C LEU A 389 6.24 20.34 12.26
N ILE A 390 7.55 20.14 12.15
CA ILE A 390 8.46 21.21 11.74
C ILE A 390 9.04 20.91 10.36
N ASP A 391 8.61 21.72 9.39
CA ASP A 391 8.96 21.57 7.97
C ASP A 391 10.46 21.54 7.72
N ARG A 392 11.23 22.34 8.48
CA ARG A 392 12.69 22.39 8.38
C ARG A 392 13.36 21.06 8.73
N HIS A 393 12.68 20.16 9.43
CA HIS A 393 13.24 18.88 9.88
C HIS A 393 12.75 17.71 9.03
N GLY A 394 11.45 17.43 9.01
CA GLY A 394 10.93 16.22 8.35
C GLY A 394 10.16 16.45 7.06
N GLY A 395 9.96 17.71 6.64
CA GLY A 395 9.42 18.05 5.32
C GLY A 395 7.96 17.70 5.08
N TRP A 396 7.19 17.35 6.11
CA TRP A 396 5.78 16.97 5.94
C TRP A 396 4.83 18.16 5.72
N GLY A 397 5.25 19.39 6.00
CA GLY A 397 4.44 20.55 5.65
C GLY A 397 3.16 20.63 6.46
N THR A 398 2.15 21.17 5.78
CA THR A 398 0.79 21.35 6.26
C THR A 398 0.00 20.04 6.47
N VAL A 399 0.54 18.88 6.08
CA VAL A 399 -0.14 17.57 6.20
C VAL A 399 -0.60 17.30 7.63
N TRP A 400 0.30 17.47 8.60
CA TRP A 400 -0.01 17.17 10.00
C TRP A 400 -0.85 18.25 10.64
N TYR A 401 -0.62 19.52 10.30
CA TYR A 401 -1.50 20.60 10.73
C TYR A 401 -2.94 20.36 10.28
N TRP A 402 -3.13 19.94 9.02
CA TRP A 402 -4.44 19.59 8.51
C TRP A 402 -5.06 18.38 9.23
N LEU A 403 -4.30 17.31 9.47
CA LEU A 403 -4.76 16.14 10.22
C LEU A 403 -5.13 16.47 11.67
N ILE A 404 -4.31 17.27 12.34
CA ILE A 404 -4.53 17.71 13.73
C ILE A 404 -5.77 18.60 13.81
N MET A 405 -5.98 19.51 12.86
CA MET A 405 -7.18 20.36 12.84
C MET A 405 -8.44 19.57 12.48
N ALA A 406 -8.35 18.59 11.58
CA ALA A 406 -9.48 17.77 11.20
C ALA A 406 -9.94 16.86 12.37
N THR A 407 -9.02 16.32 13.17
CA THR A 407 -9.34 15.30 14.18
C THR A 407 -10.34 15.75 15.26
N PRO A 408 -10.21 16.92 15.91
CA PRO A 408 -11.19 17.44 16.86
C PRO A 408 -12.58 17.66 16.25
N VAL A 409 -12.64 18.19 15.02
CA VAL A 409 -13.90 18.36 14.27
C VAL A 409 -14.58 16.99 14.07
N LEU A 410 -13.80 15.97 13.74
CA LEU A 410 -14.31 14.62 13.59
C LEU A 410 -14.77 14.01 14.92
N LEU A 411 -14.13 14.30 16.05
CA LEU A 411 -14.52 13.79 17.37
C LEU A 411 -15.76 14.50 17.93
N GLY A 412 -15.94 15.79 17.63
CA GLY A 412 -17.04 16.60 18.14
C GLY A 412 -18.38 16.43 17.41
N VAL A 413 -18.40 15.82 16.22
CA VAL A 413 -19.62 15.73 15.41
C VAL A 413 -20.23 14.32 15.42
N LYS A 414 -21.57 14.24 15.56
CA LYS A 414 -22.32 12.98 15.45
C LYS A 414 -22.20 12.40 14.04
N ARG A 415 -21.31 11.41 13.90
CA ARG A 415 -21.02 10.76 12.60
C ARG A 415 -22.15 9.85 12.13
N SER A 416 -22.37 9.83 10.82
CA SER A 416 -23.36 8.95 10.19
C SER A 416 -22.94 7.47 10.33
N PRO A 417 -23.91 6.52 10.38
CA PRO A 417 -23.59 5.09 10.40
C PRO A 417 -22.79 4.62 9.18
N ARG A 418 -22.92 5.30 8.03
CA ARG A 418 -22.11 5.06 6.83
C ARG A 418 -20.66 5.47 7.03
N ALA A 419 -20.42 6.67 7.57
CA ALA A 419 -19.06 7.15 7.85
C ALA A 419 -18.31 6.23 8.84
N ARG A 420 -19.02 5.68 9.84
CA ARG A 420 -18.47 4.70 10.79
C ARG A 420 -18.01 3.40 10.14
N ARG A 421 -18.49 3.07 8.93
CA ARG A 421 -18.03 1.88 8.20
C ARG A 421 -16.53 1.98 7.91
N CYS A 422 -16.01 3.18 7.68
CA CYS A 422 -14.61 3.43 7.39
C CYS A 422 -13.74 3.60 8.64
N ASP A 423 -14.27 3.49 9.86
CA ASP A 423 -13.46 3.64 11.09
C ASP A 423 -12.35 2.57 11.21
N ARG A 424 -12.48 1.45 10.50
CA ARG A 424 -11.40 0.46 10.39
C ARG A 424 -10.16 0.99 9.68
N LEU A 425 -10.31 1.93 8.73
CA LEU A 425 -9.17 2.62 8.12
C LEU A 425 -8.43 3.49 9.15
N GLY A 426 -9.18 4.19 10.02
CA GLY A 426 -8.63 4.95 11.13
C GLY A 426 -7.95 4.07 12.17
N ALA A 427 -8.61 2.97 12.58
CA ALA A 427 -8.04 2.00 13.51
C ALA A 427 -6.77 1.32 12.96
N ALA A 428 -6.77 0.95 11.67
CA ALA A 428 -5.58 0.46 10.98
C ALA A 428 -4.45 1.48 11.00
N SER A 429 -4.76 2.74 10.67
CA SER A 429 -3.77 3.81 10.64
C SER A 429 -3.14 4.03 12.02
N LEU A 430 -3.96 4.17 13.06
CA LEU A 430 -3.50 4.33 14.43
C LEU A 430 -2.67 3.14 14.91
N THR A 431 -3.12 1.92 14.61
CA THR A 431 -2.38 0.69 14.96
C THR A 431 -1.01 0.66 14.30
N LEU A 432 -0.92 1.00 13.02
CA LEU A 432 0.36 1.02 12.30
C LEU A 432 1.33 2.08 12.84
N VAL A 433 0.84 3.28 13.17
CA VAL A 433 1.66 4.32 13.82
C VAL A 433 2.19 3.84 15.15
N LEU A 434 1.31 3.32 16.03
CA LEU A 434 1.69 2.82 17.34
C LEU A 434 2.67 1.64 17.26
N LEU A 435 2.44 0.72 16.31
CA LEU A 435 3.37 -0.38 16.06
C LEU A 435 4.73 0.14 15.57
N GLY A 436 4.75 1.14 14.69
CA GLY A 436 5.98 1.82 14.26
C GLY A 436 6.75 2.44 15.41
N LEU A 437 6.05 3.13 16.33
CA LEU A 437 6.65 3.70 17.54
C LEU A 437 7.20 2.63 18.47
N ASN A 438 6.45 1.54 18.68
CA ASN A 438 6.87 0.41 19.51
C ASN A 438 8.10 -0.32 18.96
N LEU A 439 8.25 -0.40 17.64
CA LEU A 439 9.42 -0.99 17.01
C LEU A 439 10.72 -0.24 17.31
N ILE A 440 10.64 1.06 17.63
CA ILE A 440 11.82 1.87 17.93
C ILE A 440 12.45 1.49 19.28
N PHE A 441 11.68 0.89 20.20
CA PHE A 441 12.22 0.34 21.45
C PHE A 441 13.35 -0.68 21.22
N PHE A 442 13.26 -1.43 20.12
CA PHE A 442 14.22 -2.47 19.74
C PHE A 442 15.34 -1.96 18.80
N ARG A 443 15.36 -0.67 18.50
CA ARG A 443 16.32 -0.03 17.57
C ARG A 443 17.01 1.16 18.24
N GLY A 444 18.00 1.73 17.54
CA GLY A 444 18.57 3.02 17.92
C GLY A 444 17.53 4.14 17.84
N ALA A 445 17.75 5.22 18.59
CA ALA A 445 16.81 6.34 18.63
C ALA A 445 16.66 6.95 17.23
N THR A 446 15.45 7.41 16.91
CA THR A 446 15.19 8.10 15.64
C THR A 446 16.03 9.35 15.54
N ARG A 447 16.28 9.82 14.31
CA ARG A 447 17.02 11.05 14.04
C ARG A 447 16.08 12.14 13.53
N LEU A 448 16.50 13.39 13.71
CA LEU A 448 15.88 14.51 13.00
C LEU A 448 16.29 14.46 11.53
N GLY A 449 15.34 14.68 10.63
CA GLY A 449 15.60 14.79 9.19
C GLY A 449 14.63 14.00 8.32
N MET A 450 14.45 14.50 7.08
CA MET A 450 13.66 13.84 6.04
C MET A 450 14.12 12.42 5.71
N PHE A 451 15.41 12.12 5.91
CA PHE A 451 16.02 10.82 5.66
C PHE A 451 16.00 9.88 6.86
N ASP A 452 15.34 10.24 7.96
CA ASP A 452 15.11 9.30 9.04
C ASP A 452 14.16 8.17 8.60
N SER A 453 14.48 6.95 9.02
CA SER A 453 13.71 5.77 8.62
C SER A 453 12.30 5.75 9.21
N ALA A 454 12.11 6.22 10.45
CA ALA A 454 10.78 6.31 11.05
C ALA A 454 9.96 7.39 10.34
N ASN A 455 10.60 8.51 9.97
CA ASN A 455 9.94 9.54 9.18
C ASN A 455 9.41 8.98 7.84
N ARG A 456 10.21 8.19 7.11
CA ARG A 456 9.76 7.54 5.86
C ARG A 456 8.71 6.44 6.07
N MET A 457 8.73 5.73 7.19
CA MET A 457 7.74 4.68 7.47
C MET A 457 6.32 5.23 7.60
N ILE A 458 6.17 6.52 7.92
CA ILE A 458 4.85 7.17 8.03
C ILE A 458 4.15 7.28 6.67
N VAL A 459 4.91 7.30 5.57
CA VAL A 459 4.38 7.23 4.18
C VAL A 459 3.49 5.99 4.00
N HIS A 460 3.82 4.87 4.65
CA HIS A 460 3.06 3.63 4.54
C HIS A 460 1.63 3.76 5.09
N VAL A 461 1.45 4.62 6.08
CA VAL A 461 0.19 4.77 6.82
C VAL A 461 -0.66 5.90 6.27
N LEU A 462 -0.01 6.93 5.75
CA LEU A 462 -0.64 8.20 5.41
C LEU A 462 -1.83 8.07 4.42
N PRO A 463 -1.77 7.24 3.36
CA PRO A 463 -2.93 7.02 2.48
C PRO A 463 -4.20 6.55 3.23
N LEU A 464 -4.07 5.62 4.17
CA LEU A 464 -5.20 5.12 4.95
C LEU A 464 -5.78 6.22 5.84
N LEU A 465 -4.90 6.97 6.49
CA LEU A 465 -5.28 8.04 7.41
C LEU A 465 -5.98 9.18 6.67
N LEU A 466 -5.40 9.63 5.55
CA LEU A 466 -5.96 10.70 4.73
C LEU A 466 -7.33 10.30 4.17
N VAL A 467 -7.46 9.09 3.60
CA VAL A 467 -8.75 8.61 3.09
C VAL A 467 -9.79 8.52 4.20
N TRP A 468 -9.43 8.01 5.37
CA TRP A 468 -10.34 7.99 6.52
C TRP A 468 -10.80 9.41 6.87
N VAL A 469 -9.87 10.34 7.13
CA VAL A 469 -10.21 11.72 7.53
C VAL A 469 -11.08 12.41 6.48
N VAL A 470 -10.72 12.32 5.20
CA VAL A 470 -11.47 12.95 4.11
C VAL A 470 -12.87 12.36 3.97
N ILE A 471 -13.04 11.04 4.04
CA ILE A 471 -14.38 10.41 4.01
C ILE A 471 -15.23 10.93 5.16
N GLN A 472 -14.68 11.00 6.38
CA GLN A 472 -15.42 11.52 7.52
C GLN A 472 -15.88 12.97 7.27
N MET A 473 -14.99 13.85 6.80
CA MET A 473 -15.33 15.24 6.49
C MET A 473 -16.31 15.38 5.32
N GLY A 474 -16.15 14.57 4.28
CA GLY A 474 -17.03 14.53 3.11
C GLY A 474 -18.48 14.27 3.51
N HIS A 475 -18.70 13.32 4.42
CA HIS A 475 -20.03 13.05 4.97
C HIS A 475 -20.57 14.19 5.84
N LEU A 476 -19.73 14.98 6.52
CA LEU A 476 -20.19 16.15 7.28
C LEU A 476 -20.77 17.22 6.35
N GLY A 477 -20.08 17.52 5.25
CA GLY A 477 -20.54 18.52 4.27
C GLY A 477 -21.87 18.14 3.60
N VAL A 478 -22.11 16.84 3.45
CA VAL A 478 -23.34 16.28 2.88
C VAL A 478 -24.49 16.18 3.90
N SER A 479 -24.19 15.97 5.18
CA SER A 479 -25.21 15.69 6.21
C SER A 479 -25.78 16.94 6.89
N SER A 480 -25.41 18.14 6.44
CA SER A 480 -25.78 19.41 7.07
C SER A 480 -27.31 19.64 7.04
N PRO A 481 -27.94 20.05 8.17
CA PRO A 481 -29.38 20.33 8.27
C PRO A 481 -29.93 21.32 7.24
N HIS A 482 -29.10 22.22 6.70
CA HIS A 482 -29.50 23.12 5.61
C HIS A 482 -29.93 22.37 4.34
N ALA A 483 -29.35 21.19 4.05
CA ALA A 483 -29.79 20.37 2.92
C ALA A 483 -31.18 19.75 3.15
N LYS A 484 -31.57 19.50 4.41
CA LYS A 484 -32.93 19.04 4.76
C LYS A 484 -33.94 20.18 4.83
N ALA A 485 -33.52 21.37 5.24
CA ALA A 485 -34.40 22.54 5.29
C ALA A 485 -34.80 23.04 3.89
N ILE A 486 -33.92 22.93 2.89
CA ILE A 486 -34.21 23.29 1.50
C ILE A 486 -35.09 22.23 0.81
N ALA A 487 -34.97 20.95 1.18
CA ALA A 487 -35.80 19.87 0.65
C ALA A 487 -37.17 19.72 1.34
N GLY A 488 -37.42 20.47 2.42
CA GLY A 488 -38.66 20.44 3.19
C GLY A 488 -39.48 21.73 3.11
N ALA A 489 -39.13 22.67 2.21
CA ALA A 489 -39.99 23.81 1.92
C ALA A 489 -41.17 23.30 1.08
N PRO A 490 -42.43 23.44 1.55
CA PRO A 490 -43.58 23.09 0.75
C PRO A 490 -43.63 24.00 -0.50
N GLU A 491 -43.83 23.39 -1.67
CA GLU A 491 -44.21 24.09 -2.90
C GLU A 491 -45.60 24.73 -2.77
#